data_AF-W9HIF9-F1
#
_entry.id   AF-W9HIF9-F1
#
_cell.length_a   1.000
_cell.length_b   1.000
_cell.length_c   1.000
_cell.angle_alpha   90.00
_cell.angle_beta   90.00
_cell.angle_gamma   90.00
#
_symmetry.space_group_name_H-M   'P 1'
#
loop_
_entity.id
_entity.type
_entity.pdbx_description
1 polymer ?
#
loop_
_entity_poly.entity_id
_entity_poly.type
_entity_poly.pdbx_seq_one_letter_code
_entity_poly.pdbx_strand_id
1 'polypeptide(L)' 'MMCSDSGGAATMSGREIAECVMNNRATLKLKYVICGQKIWDARSDTVKPWNSWKPMKDRHSITQNHWDHVHASYR' A
#
# COMPACT_ATOMS: atom_id res chain seq x y z
N MET A 1 -5.46 6.91 -5.58
CA MET A 1 -5.44 6.03 -6.78
C MET A 1 -5.53 4.59 -6.29
N MET A 2 -6.35 3.76 -6.92
CA MET A 2 -6.48 2.33 -6.65
C MET A 2 -5.95 1.54 -7.84
N CYS A 3 -5.01 0.62 -7.62
CA CYS A 3 -4.51 -0.32 -8.63
C CYS A 3 -4.85 -1.74 -8.18
N SER A 4 -5.61 -2.49 -8.99
CA SER A 4 -5.96 -3.90 -8.75
C SER A 4 -5.93 -4.69 -10.07
N ASP A 5 -5.62 -5.97 -9.96
CA ASP A 5 -5.59 -6.97 -11.03
C ASP A 5 -6.79 -7.94 -10.96
N SER A 6 -7.50 -8.00 -9.84
CA SER A 6 -8.85 -8.57 -9.66
C SER A 6 -9.37 -8.22 -8.26
N GLY A 7 -10.58 -7.65 -8.14
CA GLY A 7 -11.18 -7.39 -6.81
C GLY A 7 -11.51 -8.71 -6.09
N GLY A 8 -11.26 -8.78 -4.78
CA GLY A 8 -11.65 -9.92 -3.94
C GLY A 8 -10.62 -11.06 -3.80
N ALA A 9 -9.40 -10.95 -4.33
CA ALA A 9 -8.32 -11.92 -4.13
C ALA A 9 -6.99 -11.23 -3.77
N ALA A 10 -6.17 -11.88 -2.95
CA ALA A 10 -4.85 -11.37 -2.59
C ALA A 10 -3.89 -11.47 -3.79
N THR A 11 -3.21 -10.38 -4.16
CA THR A 11 -2.35 -10.39 -5.35
C THR A 11 -0.92 -9.97 -5.07
N MET A 12 0.03 -10.66 -5.72
CA MET A 12 1.46 -10.33 -5.62
C MET A 12 1.77 -8.97 -6.26
N SER A 13 1.04 -8.62 -7.32
CA SER A 13 1.19 -7.36 -8.04
C SER A 13 0.92 -6.13 -7.15
N GLY A 14 -0.03 -6.23 -6.21
CA GLY A 14 -0.34 -5.15 -5.27
C GLY A 14 0.88 -4.74 -4.44
N ARG A 15 1.69 -5.70 -3.98
CA ARG A 15 2.92 -5.42 -3.24
C ARG A 15 3.93 -4.66 -4.09
N GLU A 16 4.21 -5.14 -5.29
CA GLU A 16 5.22 -4.55 -6.18
C GLU A 16 4.83 -3.13 -6.60
N ILE A 17 3.55 -2.91 -6.90
CA ILE A 17 3.00 -1.57 -7.20
C ILE A 17 3.14 -0.66 -5.98
N ALA A 18 2.80 -1.13 -4.78
CA ALA A 18 2.91 -0.34 -3.56
C ALA A 18 4.36 0.06 -3.25
N GLU A 19 5.32 -0.85 -3.45
CA GLU A 19 6.75 -0.56 -3.31
C GLU A 19 7.23 0.42 -4.40
N CYS A 20 6.77 0.30 -5.64
CA CYS A 20 7.07 1.26 -6.71
C CYS A 20 6.56 2.68 -6.35
N VAL A 21 5.33 2.78 -5.87
CA VAL A 21 4.73 4.06 -5.43
C VAL A 21 5.52 4.68 -4.27
N MET A 22 5.93 3.89 -3.27
CA MET A 22 6.79 4.33 -2.17
C MET A 22 8.16 4.85 -2.67
N ASN A 23 8.80 4.11 -3.59
CA ASN A 23 10.09 4.49 -4.16
C ASN A 23 10.00 5.83 -4.90
N ASN A 24 8.86 6.10 -5.55
CA ASN A 24 8.61 7.33 -6.30
C ASN A 24 7.95 8.46 -5.47
N ARG A 25 7.90 8.33 -4.13
CA ARG A 25 7.17 9.25 -3.23
C ARG A 25 7.43 10.74 -3.44
N ALA A 26 8.66 11.13 -3.80
CA ALA A 26 9.05 12.53 -3.94
C ALA A 26 8.38 13.14 -5.19
N THR A 27 8.52 12.47 -6.32
CA THR A 27 7.88 12.85 -7.59
C THR A 27 6.36 12.85 -7.49
N LEU A 28 5.80 11.82 -6.83
CA LEU A 28 4.35 11.66 -6.69
C LEU A 28 3.74 12.56 -5.61
N LYS A 29 4.56 13.25 -4.80
CA LYS A 29 4.12 13.94 -3.58
C LYS A 29 3.27 13.03 -2.67
N LEU A 30 3.67 11.77 -2.52
CA LEU A 30 2.94 10.75 -1.77
C LEU A 30 2.82 11.12 -0.28
N LYS A 31 1.64 10.91 0.31
CA LYS A 31 1.38 10.99 1.75
C LYS A 31 1.58 9.62 2.40
N TYR A 32 0.81 8.62 1.97
CA TYR A 32 0.92 7.25 2.45
C TYR A 32 0.43 6.26 1.40
N VAL A 33 0.79 4.99 1.58
CA VAL A 33 0.28 3.86 0.79
C VAL A 33 -0.11 2.70 1.72
N ILE A 34 -1.21 2.03 1.40
CA ILE A 34 -1.73 0.87 2.12
C ILE A 34 -1.84 -0.30 1.14
N CYS A 35 -1.30 -1.46 1.53
CA CYS A 35 -1.39 -2.71 0.78
C CYS A 35 -1.18 -3.90 1.71
N GLY A 36 -1.95 -4.97 1.56
CA GLY A 36 -1.87 -6.21 2.33
C GLY A 36 -1.88 -6.00 3.85
N GLN A 37 -2.85 -5.22 4.31
CA GLN A 37 -3.09 -4.87 5.71
C GLN A 37 -1.92 -4.13 6.38
N LYS A 38 -1.08 -3.45 5.59
CA LYS A 38 0.04 -2.65 6.08
C LYS A 38 0.00 -1.25 5.51
N ILE A 39 0.55 -0.30 6.26
CA ILE A 39 0.68 1.10 5.87
C ILE A 39 2.14 1.53 5.91
N TRP A 40 2.52 2.35 4.93
CA TRP A 40 3.75 3.11 4.90
C TRP A 40 3.40 4.61 4.76
N ASP A 41 3.99 5.46 5.59
CA ASP A 41 3.71 6.91 5.63
C ASP A 41 4.97 7.74 5.39
N ALA A 42 4.93 8.61 4.38
CA ALA A 42 6.07 9.43 3.96
C ALA A 42 6.56 10.44 5.00
N ARG A 43 5.75 10.72 6.03
CA ARG A 43 6.12 11.63 7.13
C ARG A 43 6.94 10.94 8.21
N SER A 44 6.76 9.63 8.40
CA SER A 44 7.38 8.88 9.50
C SER A 44 8.31 7.76 9.06
N ASP A 45 8.23 7.32 7.80
CA ASP A 45 9.01 6.20 7.28
C ASP A 45 10.05 6.61 6.24
N THR A 46 11.18 5.88 6.23
CA THR A 46 12.11 5.84 5.09
C THR A 46 11.69 4.74 4.10
N VAL A 47 12.31 4.70 2.92
CA VAL A 47 12.14 3.57 1.98
C VAL A 47 12.54 2.29 2.69
N LYS A 48 11.62 1.32 2.71
CA LYS A 48 11.82 0.03 3.37
C LYS A 48 10.96 -1.04 2.69
N PRO A 49 11.39 -2.31 2.70
CA PRO A 49 10.61 -3.38 2.09
C PRO A 49 9.21 -3.47 2.71
N TRP A 50 8.22 -3.89 1.94
CA TRP A 50 6.82 -4.03 2.37
C TRP A 50 6.67 -4.86 3.65
N ASN A 51 7.54 -5.85 3.87
CA ASN A 51 7.54 -6.66 5.09
C ASN A 51 7.78 -5.85 6.37
N SER A 52 8.45 -4.70 6.28
CA SER A 52 8.77 -3.81 7.41
C SER A 52 7.78 -2.66 7.58
N TRP A 53 6.68 -2.67 6.83
CA TRP A 53 5.61 -1.67 6.93
C TRP A 53 4.79 -1.89 8.20
N LYS A 54 4.17 -0.81 8.70
CA LYS A 54 3.40 -0.86 9.94
C LYS A 54 2.12 -1.69 9.71
N PRO A 55 1.82 -2.70 10.54
CA PRO A 55 0.57 -3.45 10.43
C PRO A 55 -0.64 -2.59 10.79
N MET A 56 -1.77 -2.86 10.15
CA MET A 56 -3.06 -2.29 10.50
C MET A 56 -3.95 -3.31 11.23
N LYS A 57 -4.89 -2.82 12.03
CA LYS A 57 -5.96 -3.67 12.61
C LYS A 57 -6.73 -4.36 11.48
N ASP A 58 -7.11 -5.62 11.72
CA ASP A 58 -8.02 -6.37 10.85
C ASP A 58 -9.38 -5.66 10.72
N ARG A 59 -9.86 -5.56 9.48
CA ARG A 59 -11.13 -4.94 9.07
C ARG A 59 -12.10 -5.96 8.45
N HIS A 60 -11.88 -7.25 8.69
CA HIS A 60 -12.82 -8.35 8.43
C HIS A 60 -13.17 -8.60 6.95
N SER A 61 -12.42 -8.07 5.99
CA SER A 61 -12.57 -8.44 4.58
C SER A 61 -11.29 -8.22 3.78
N ILE A 62 -11.12 -8.99 2.71
CA ILE A 62 -9.98 -8.88 1.78
C ILE A 62 -9.81 -7.44 1.30
N THR A 63 -10.91 -6.83 0.84
CA THR A 63 -10.92 -5.46 0.33
C THR A 63 -10.63 -4.44 1.43
N GLN A 64 -11.27 -4.50 2.59
CA GLN A 64 -10.97 -3.52 3.64
C GLN A 64 -9.55 -3.66 4.22
N ASN A 65 -8.99 -4.87 4.16
CA ASN A 65 -7.59 -5.12 4.49
C ASN A 65 -6.63 -4.84 3.32
N HIS A 66 -7.11 -4.36 2.17
CA HIS A 66 -6.28 -3.95 1.04
C HIS A 66 -5.42 -5.10 0.48
N TRP A 67 -5.92 -6.33 0.55
CA TRP A 67 -5.21 -7.48 -0.04
C TRP A 67 -5.38 -7.55 -1.56
N ASP A 68 -6.44 -6.96 -2.11
CA ASP A 68 -6.82 -6.97 -3.52
C ASP A 68 -6.57 -5.64 -4.25
N HIS A 69 -6.04 -4.63 -3.57
CA HIS A 69 -5.72 -3.34 -4.19
C HIS A 69 -4.69 -2.55 -3.39
N VAL A 70 -4.00 -1.63 -4.09
CA VAL A 70 -3.14 -0.61 -3.48
C VAL A 70 -3.94 0.67 -3.26
N HIS A 71 -3.94 1.20 -2.04
CA HIS A 71 -4.52 2.52 -1.74
C HIS A 71 -3.41 3.53 -1.52
N ALA A 72 -3.26 4.48 -2.45
CA ALA A 72 -2.29 5.57 -2.34
C ALA A 72 -2.97 6.94 -2.20
N SER A 73 -2.47 7.74 -1.25
CA SER A 73 -2.89 9.12 -0.98
C SER A 73 -1.76 10.10 -1.27
N TYR A 74 -2.05 11.21 -1.94
CA TYR A 74 -1.07 12.20 -2.41
C TYR A 74 -1.34 13.58 -1.79
N ARG A 75 -0.33 14.47 -1.81
CA ARG A 75 -0.46 15.85 -1.32
C ARG A 75 -1.29 16.73 -2.22
#